data_AF-A0A0X3TKM7-F1
#
_entry.id   AF-A0A0X3TKM7-F1
#
_cell.length_a   1.000
_cell.length_b   1.000
_cell.length_c   1.000
_cell.angle_alpha   90.00
_cell.angle_beta   90.00
_cell.angle_gamma   90.00
#
_symmetry.space_group_name_H-M   'P 1'
#
loop_
_entity.id
_entity.type
_entity.pdbx_description
1 polymer ?
#
loop_
_entity_poly.entity_id
_entity_poly.type
_entity_poly.pdbx_seq_one_letter_code
_entity_poly.pdbx_strand_id
1 'polypeptide(L)'
;MTAYQQAAKRPTHELLEAWSYRNDWTLEEAVPLALGISPDSLLAETELLENATTLERARRSGETFRSPKWWLWWGQRNGLPFHEDWWIAITPQGPIGFDGQHFAFSREQILSERYRAQERALIGKWARKPYWTSREAIDLSLNFDPYTTNGWRGEAPETGDTIREREDRFRILERALEMEEITEKASPLEWLNWLNTRGYYVSEAWTRAVGLKLESVEPVDDHRLTRLVEENADLNRKLNAQIAKVTELEEMQIVRNEATGTGDEEIARLRQKIKELSEDADSPSAKGAQAKRIASLQKALIAMAVDGYSYDPRRAKSDVPVQVAEKSEELGIPMTPQTVRKYLREAADIHVDQGIWEQLFPRK
;
A
#
# COMPACT_ATOMS: atom_id res chain seq x y z
N MET A 1 2.83 4.20 -11.75
CA MET A 1 2.58 2.82 -11.28
C MET A 1 2.13 2.88 -9.84
N THR A 2 0.99 2.27 -9.50
CA THR A 2 0.49 2.22 -8.11
C THR A 2 1.38 1.32 -7.27
N ALA A 3 1.43 1.51 -5.95
CA ALA A 3 2.17 0.64 -5.03
C ALA A 3 1.79 -0.86 -5.17
N TYR A 4 0.61 -1.14 -5.74
CA TYR A 4 0.13 -2.47 -6.09
C TYR A 4 0.93 -3.17 -7.20
N GLN A 5 1.41 -2.42 -8.18
CA GLN A 5 2.13 -2.97 -9.34
C GLN A 5 3.57 -3.38 -8.99
N GLN A 6 4.12 -2.85 -7.90
CA GLN A 6 5.48 -3.19 -7.45
C GLN A 6 5.55 -4.51 -6.67
N ALA A 7 4.41 -5.10 -6.28
CA ALA A 7 4.37 -6.30 -5.45
C ALA A 7 4.26 -7.62 -6.25
N ALA A 8 3.67 -7.60 -7.45
CA ALA A 8 3.49 -8.83 -8.23
C ALA A 8 4.80 -9.26 -8.89
N LYS A 9 5.21 -10.51 -8.67
CA LYS A 9 6.35 -11.11 -9.38
C LYS A 9 5.99 -11.27 -10.86
N ARG A 10 6.88 -10.83 -11.75
CA ARG A 10 6.70 -11.01 -13.20
C ARG A 10 6.62 -12.50 -13.55
N PRO A 11 5.52 -12.98 -14.18
CA PRO A 11 5.41 -14.37 -14.60
C PRO A 11 6.47 -14.69 -15.66
N THR A 12 6.95 -15.93 -15.68
CA THR A 12 7.89 -16.38 -16.70
C THR A 12 7.17 -16.54 -18.04
N HIS A 13 7.89 -16.40 -19.15
CA HIS A 13 7.34 -16.58 -20.49
C HIS A 13 6.72 -17.98 -20.67
N GLU A 14 7.43 -19.01 -20.20
CA GLU A 14 6.95 -20.41 -20.21
C GLU A 14 5.62 -20.57 -19.47
N LEU A 15 5.46 -19.87 -18.34
CA LEU A 15 4.22 -19.91 -17.57
C LEU A 15 3.08 -19.21 -18.31
N LEU A 16 3.35 -18.05 -18.93
CA LEU A 16 2.36 -17.34 -19.73
C LEU A 16 1.90 -18.20 -20.90
N GLU A 17 2.82 -18.81 -21.67
CA GLU A 17 2.49 -19.66 -22.80
C GLU A 17 1.70 -20.91 -22.39
N ALA A 18 2.03 -21.54 -21.26
CA ALA A 18 1.36 -22.75 -20.82
C ALA A 18 -0.10 -22.52 -20.37
N TRP A 19 -0.44 -21.30 -19.92
CA TRP A 19 -1.70 -21.02 -19.24
C TRP A 19 -2.60 -20.00 -19.95
N SER A 20 -2.06 -19.15 -20.83
CA SER A 20 -2.85 -18.16 -21.57
C SER A 20 -3.87 -18.79 -22.53
N TYR A 21 -3.57 -19.97 -23.06
CA TYR A 21 -4.44 -20.70 -23.99
C TYR A 21 -5.44 -21.64 -23.31
N ARG A 22 -5.41 -21.76 -21.97
CA ARG A 22 -6.42 -22.56 -21.27
C ARG A 22 -7.76 -21.84 -21.28
N ASN A 23 -8.82 -22.57 -21.62
CA ASN A 23 -10.17 -22.01 -21.68
C ASN A 23 -10.72 -21.71 -20.28
N ASP A 24 -10.24 -22.41 -19.26
CA ASP A 24 -10.69 -22.34 -17.89
C ASP A 24 -9.52 -22.47 -16.91
N TRP A 25 -9.62 -21.75 -15.80
CA TRP A 25 -8.77 -21.94 -14.63
C TRP A 25 -9.66 -22.29 -13.44
N THR A 26 -9.21 -23.21 -12.60
CA THR A 26 -9.80 -23.42 -11.28
C THR A 26 -9.41 -22.26 -10.35
N LEU A 27 -10.13 -22.15 -9.22
CA LEU A 27 -9.84 -21.14 -8.19
C LEU A 27 -8.43 -21.35 -7.59
N GLU A 28 -8.05 -22.62 -7.46
CA GLU A 28 -6.77 -23.06 -6.93
C GLU A 28 -5.62 -22.81 -7.91
N GLU A 29 -5.88 -22.79 -9.22
CA GLU A 29 -4.88 -22.45 -10.24
C GLU A 29 -4.74 -20.93 -10.42
N ALA A 30 -5.86 -20.19 -10.38
CA ALA A 30 -5.87 -18.76 -10.66
C ALA A 30 -5.08 -17.91 -9.65
N VAL A 31 -5.07 -18.31 -8.37
CA VAL A 31 -4.37 -17.57 -7.31
C VAL A 31 -2.84 -17.66 -7.44
N PRO A 32 -2.21 -18.83 -7.58
CA PRO A 32 -0.79 -18.94 -7.88
C PRO A 32 -0.40 -18.23 -9.17
N LEU A 33 -1.21 -18.36 -10.22
CA LEU A 33 -0.96 -17.68 -11.50
C LEU A 33 -0.94 -16.16 -11.31
N ALA A 34 -1.87 -15.61 -10.53
CA ALA A 34 -1.89 -14.17 -10.22
C ALA A 34 -0.56 -13.66 -9.67
N LEU A 35 0.06 -14.46 -8.80
CA LEU A 35 1.33 -14.16 -8.15
C LEU A 35 2.56 -14.49 -9.01
N GLY A 36 2.35 -14.92 -10.26
CA GLY A 36 3.41 -15.31 -11.18
C GLY A 36 4.07 -16.65 -10.81
N ILE A 37 3.33 -17.53 -10.13
CA ILE A 37 3.79 -18.85 -9.67
C ILE A 37 3.06 -19.93 -10.46
N SER A 38 3.80 -20.96 -10.88
CA SER A 38 3.18 -22.13 -11.50
C SER A 38 2.29 -22.87 -10.50
N PRO A 39 1.03 -23.23 -10.84
CA PRO A 39 0.16 -24.02 -9.98
C PRO A 39 0.78 -25.36 -9.54
N ASP A 40 1.69 -25.92 -10.33
CA ASP A 40 2.41 -27.17 -10.01
C ASP A 40 3.64 -26.96 -9.09
N SER A 41 3.92 -25.72 -8.69
CA SER A 41 5.05 -25.40 -7.81
C SER A 41 4.73 -25.72 -6.35
N LEU A 42 5.72 -26.18 -5.58
CA LEU A 42 5.60 -26.31 -4.13
C LEU A 42 5.25 -24.99 -3.42
N LEU A 43 5.56 -23.84 -4.05
CA LEU A 43 5.19 -22.52 -3.53
C LEU A 43 3.68 -22.25 -3.67
N ALA A 44 2.99 -22.90 -4.61
CA ALA A 44 1.56 -22.70 -4.83
C ALA A 44 0.73 -23.11 -3.61
N GLU A 45 1.10 -24.22 -2.94
CA GLU A 45 0.40 -24.68 -1.73
C GLU A 45 0.49 -23.65 -0.59
N THR A 46 1.66 -23.05 -0.39
CA THR A 46 1.88 -22.01 0.62
C THR A 46 1.02 -20.77 0.35
N GLU A 47 1.02 -20.29 -0.90
CA GLU A 47 0.25 -19.11 -1.29
C GLU A 47 -1.26 -19.35 -1.23
N LEU A 48 -1.72 -20.56 -1.55
CA LEU A 48 -3.11 -20.96 -1.39
C LEU A 48 -3.52 -20.96 0.09
N LEU A 49 -2.62 -21.35 0.99
CA LEU A 49 -2.88 -21.31 2.43
C LEU A 49 -2.95 -19.87 2.95
N GLU A 50 -2.04 -19.01 2.51
CA GLU A 50 -2.04 -17.57 2.87
C GLU A 50 -3.31 -16.86 2.35
N ASN A 51 -3.81 -17.27 1.18
CA ASN A 51 -5.01 -16.71 0.57
C ASN A 51 -6.30 -17.52 0.84
N ALA A 52 -6.28 -18.46 1.79
CA ALA A 52 -7.39 -19.36 2.09
C ALA A 52 -8.71 -18.63 2.39
N THR A 53 -8.64 -17.50 3.10
CA THR A 53 -9.84 -16.70 3.43
C THR A 53 -10.47 -16.04 2.20
N THR A 54 -9.65 -15.60 1.23
CA THR A 54 -10.10 -15.04 -0.04
C THR A 54 -10.70 -16.13 -0.93
N LEU A 55 -10.07 -17.31 -0.98
CA LEU A 55 -10.57 -18.49 -1.69
C LEU A 55 -11.93 -18.94 -1.13
N GLU A 56 -12.07 -19.06 0.19
CA GLU A 56 -13.36 -19.40 0.82
C GLU A 56 -14.45 -18.39 0.49
N ARG A 57 -14.11 -17.09 0.45
CA ARG A 57 -15.06 -16.04 0.08
C ARG A 57 -15.54 -16.22 -1.37
N ALA A 58 -14.64 -16.53 -2.30
CA ALA A 58 -14.98 -16.82 -3.70
C ALA A 58 -15.88 -18.06 -3.83
N ARG A 59 -15.59 -19.13 -3.08
CA ARG A 59 -16.42 -20.34 -3.09
C ARG A 59 -17.83 -20.05 -2.57
N ARG A 60 -17.94 -19.21 -1.53
CA ARG A 60 -19.24 -18.82 -0.94
C ARG A 60 -20.06 -17.93 -1.86
N SER A 61 -19.45 -17.04 -2.65
CA SER A 61 -20.17 -16.21 -3.63
C SER A 61 -20.68 -17.00 -4.84
N GLY A 62 -20.27 -18.26 -4.99
CA GLY A 62 -20.69 -19.11 -6.11
C GLY A 62 -20.25 -18.55 -7.46
N GLU A 63 -19.27 -17.64 -7.48
CA GLU A 63 -18.76 -17.04 -8.70
C GLU A 63 -18.01 -18.13 -9.48
N THR A 64 -18.57 -18.56 -10.62
CA THR A 64 -17.89 -19.46 -11.55
C THR A 64 -17.19 -18.63 -12.61
N PHE A 65 -15.86 -18.59 -12.59
CA PHE A 65 -15.08 -17.87 -13.58
C PHE A 65 -14.73 -18.84 -14.71
N ARG A 66 -15.51 -18.76 -15.79
CA ARG A 66 -15.39 -19.68 -16.93
C ARG A 66 -14.26 -19.33 -17.88
N SER A 67 -13.53 -18.23 -17.64
CA SER A 67 -12.37 -17.88 -18.45
C SER A 67 -11.31 -17.18 -17.62
N PRO A 68 -10.02 -17.29 -18.02
CA PRO A 68 -8.92 -16.61 -17.35
C PRO A 68 -9.13 -15.10 -17.21
N LYS A 69 -9.78 -14.45 -18.19
CA LYS A 69 -10.15 -13.03 -18.13
C LYS A 69 -10.96 -12.71 -16.87
N TRP A 70 -11.95 -13.53 -16.55
CA TRP A 70 -12.80 -13.30 -15.38
C TRP A 70 -12.04 -13.46 -14.06
N TRP A 71 -11.03 -14.34 -14.03
CA TRP A 71 -10.14 -14.49 -12.88
C TRP A 71 -9.25 -13.28 -12.64
N LEU A 72 -8.64 -12.75 -13.69
CA LEU A 72 -7.82 -11.53 -13.61
C LEU A 72 -8.63 -10.38 -12.99
N TRP A 73 -9.88 -10.23 -13.45
CA TRP A 73 -10.83 -9.26 -12.91
C TRP A 73 -11.18 -9.48 -11.44
N TRP A 74 -11.51 -10.73 -11.09
CA TRP A 74 -11.90 -11.06 -9.74
C TRP A 74 -10.76 -10.85 -8.75
N GLY A 75 -9.56 -11.35 -9.06
CA GLY A 75 -8.46 -11.23 -8.12
C GLY A 75 -8.06 -9.77 -7.93
N GLN A 76 -8.04 -8.94 -8.98
CA GLN A 76 -7.81 -7.50 -8.83
C GLN A 76 -8.85 -6.83 -7.91
N ARG A 77 -10.15 -7.17 -8.07
CA ARG A 77 -11.24 -6.67 -7.18
C ARG A 77 -11.01 -7.06 -5.72
N ASN A 78 -10.41 -8.22 -5.47
CA ASN A 78 -10.17 -8.75 -4.13
C ASN A 78 -8.75 -8.47 -3.62
N GLY A 79 -7.97 -7.66 -4.33
CA GLY A 79 -6.62 -7.31 -3.91
C GLY A 79 -5.57 -8.41 -4.14
N LEU A 80 -5.79 -9.34 -5.05
CA LEU A 80 -4.72 -10.18 -5.57
C LEU A 80 -3.92 -9.37 -6.60
N PRO A 81 -2.61 -9.15 -6.39
CA PRO A 81 -1.81 -8.37 -7.31
C PRO A 81 -1.50 -9.21 -8.55
N PHE A 82 -2.08 -8.88 -9.70
CA PHE A 82 -1.69 -9.45 -11.00
C PHE A 82 -0.59 -8.62 -11.64
N HIS A 83 0.39 -9.30 -12.22
CA HIS A 83 1.33 -8.65 -13.13
C HIS A 83 0.65 -8.32 -14.47
N GLU A 84 1.02 -7.19 -15.08
CA GLU A 84 0.44 -6.71 -16.35
C GLU A 84 0.59 -7.69 -17.52
N ASP A 85 1.70 -8.44 -17.56
CA ASP A 85 1.94 -9.50 -18.55
C ASP A 85 0.82 -10.55 -18.62
N TRP A 86 0.09 -10.84 -17.54
CA TRP A 86 -1.07 -11.75 -17.60
C TRP A 86 -2.23 -11.17 -18.39
N TRP A 87 -2.47 -9.87 -18.23
CA TRP A 87 -3.48 -9.17 -19.02
C TRP A 87 -3.10 -9.16 -20.50
N ILE A 88 -1.83 -8.90 -20.81
CA ILE A 88 -1.34 -8.93 -22.19
C ILE A 88 -1.45 -10.34 -22.78
N ALA A 89 -1.13 -11.38 -22.01
CA ALA A 89 -1.14 -12.76 -22.51
C ALA A 89 -2.55 -13.32 -22.72
N ILE A 90 -3.46 -13.11 -21.78
CA ILE A 90 -4.84 -13.66 -21.82
C ILE A 90 -5.75 -12.83 -22.70
N THR A 91 -5.54 -11.52 -22.68
CA THR A 91 -6.25 -10.58 -23.54
C THR A 91 -5.21 -9.90 -24.42
N PRO A 92 -4.78 -10.53 -25.54
CA PRO A 92 -3.76 -9.97 -26.45
C PRO A 92 -4.16 -8.63 -27.08
N GLN A 93 -5.43 -8.24 -26.95
CA GLN A 93 -5.94 -6.90 -27.23
C GLN A 93 -5.71 -5.91 -26.06
N GLY A 94 -4.94 -6.28 -25.04
CA GLY A 94 -4.96 -5.67 -23.70
C GLY A 94 -6.26 -6.01 -22.96
N PRO A 95 -6.42 -5.64 -21.68
CA PRO A 95 -7.73 -5.64 -21.03
C PRO A 95 -8.73 -4.90 -21.92
N ILE A 96 -9.53 -5.64 -22.69
CA ILE A 96 -10.69 -5.08 -23.38
C ILE A 96 -11.65 -4.72 -22.25
N GLY A 97 -11.53 -3.45 -21.83
CA GLY A 97 -11.88 -2.94 -20.52
C GLY A 97 -10.68 -2.90 -19.57
N PHE A 98 -10.08 -1.72 -19.38
CA PHE A 98 -9.24 -1.36 -18.21
C PHE A 98 -7.72 -1.67 -18.26
N ASP A 99 -7.04 -1.41 -19.37
CA ASP A 99 -5.61 -1.03 -19.34
C ASP A 99 -5.39 0.36 -18.68
N GLY A 100 -6.47 1.05 -18.31
CA GLY A 100 -6.41 2.41 -17.81
C GLY A 100 -5.98 3.44 -18.85
N GLN A 101 -5.81 3.04 -20.13
CA GLN A 101 -5.41 3.91 -21.25
C GLN A 101 -6.40 3.90 -22.42
N HIS A 102 -7.27 2.89 -22.52
CA HIS A 102 -8.37 2.80 -23.49
C HIS A 102 -9.72 3.28 -22.95
N PHE A 103 -9.70 4.11 -21.91
CA PHE A 103 -10.84 4.96 -21.62
C PHE A 103 -10.39 6.40 -21.45
N ALA A 104 -10.98 7.27 -22.24
CA ALA A 104 -10.99 8.71 -22.05
C ALA A 104 -11.49 9.11 -20.65
N PHE A 105 -12.18 8.21 -19.95
CA PHE A 105 -12.77 8.43 -18.64
C PHE A 105 -12.54 7.28 -17.66
N SER A 106 -12.12 7.59 -16.43
CA SER A 106 -12.12 6.61 -15.34
C SER A 106 -13.55 6.14 -15.01
N ARG A 107 -13.70 4.95 -14.40
CA ARG A 107 -15.03 4.48 -13.95
C ARG A 107 -15.75 5.50 -13.07
N GLU A 108 -15.02 6.18 -12.20
CA GLU A 108 -15.55 7.25 -11.36
C GLU A 108 -16.09 8.42 -12.20
N GLN A 109 -15.37 8.80 -13.27
CA GLN A 109 -15.81 9.83 -14.21
C GLN A 109 -17.05 9.40 -15.01
N ILE A 110 -17.11 8.15 -15.50
CA ILE A 110 -18.30 7.62 -16.20
C ILE A 110 -19.53 7.62 -15.27
N LEU A 111 -19.33 7.33 -13.98
CA LEU A 111 -20.39 7.35 -12.98
C LEU A 111 -20.72 8.75 -12.44
N SER A 112 -19.93 9.76 -12.78
CA SER A 112 -20.16 11.13 -12.32
C SER A 112 -21.45 11.74 -12.89
N GLU A 113 -22.09 12.60 -12.10
CA GLU A 113 -23.32 13.27 -12.53
C GLU A 113 -23.10 14.16 -13.76
N ARG A 114 -21.91 14.77 -13.87
CA ARG A 114 -21.52 15.58 -15.03
C ARG A 114 -21.50 14.74 -16.32
N TYR A 115 -20.90 13.55 -16.28
CA TYR A 115 -20.85 12.64 -17.43
C TYR A 115 -22.27 12.22 -17.83
N ARG A 116 -23.11 11.82 -16.87
CA ARG A 116 -24.51 11.42 -17.11
C ARG A 116 -25.38 12.57 -17.64
N ALA A 117 -25.16 13.80 -17.18
CA ALA A 117 -25.88 14.97 -17.68
C ALA A 117 -25.52 15.27 -19.13
N GLN A 118 -24.23 15.22 -19.47
CA GLN A 118 -23.74 15.37 -20.83
C GLN A 118 -24.27 14.26 -21.75
N GLU A 119 -24.19 13.01 -21.30
CA GLU A 119 -24.70 11.86 -22.03
C GLU A 119 -26.19 11.99 -22.34
N ARG A 120 -27.02 12.40 -21.36
CA ARG A 120 -28.45 12.66 -21.57
C ARG A 120 -28.70 13.74 -22.62
N ALA A 121 -27.91 14.82 -22.60
CA ALA A 121 -28.01 15.89 -23.59
C ALA A 121 -27.64 15.40 -24.99
N LEU A 122 -26.57 14.62 -25.12
CA LEU A 122 -26.15 14.02 -26.38
C LEU A 122 -27.19 13.04 -26.92
N ILE A 123 -27.70 12.14 -26.08
CA ILE A 123 -28.76 11.20 -26.44
C ILE A 123 -29.98 11.94 -27.02
N GLY A 124 -30.45 12.99 -26.35
CA GLY A 124 -31.61 13.76 -26.81
C GLY A 124 -31.39 14.39 -28.19
N LYS A 125 -30.15 14.78 -28.51
CA LYS A 125 -29.78 15.42 -29.78
C LYS A 125 -29.50 14.43 -30.91
N TRP A 126 -28.91 13.28 -30.60
CA TRP A 126 -28.24 12.43 -31.59
C TRP A 126 -28.86 11.04 -31.77
N ALA A 127 -29.55 10.49 -30.78
CA ALA A 127 -30.06 9.11 -30.84
C ALA A 127 -31.11 8.89 -31.96
N ARG A 128 -31.80 9.96 -32.37
CA ARG A 128 -32.85 9.92 -33.41
C ARG A 128 -32.37 10.37 -34.80
N LYS A 129 -31.07 10.57 -34.99
CA LYS A 129 -30.53 10.91 -36.32
C LYS A 129 -30.67 9.70 -37.25
N PRO A 130 -30.95 9.92 -38.55
CA PRO A 130 -31.12 8.81 -39.50
C PRO A 130 -29.85 7.98 -39.65
N TYR A 131 -28.69 8.62 -39.54
CA TYR A 131 -27.38 7.99 -39.53
C TYR A 131 -26.40 8.84 -38.71
N TRP A 132 -25.28 8.24 -38.34
CA TRP A 132 -24.10 8.95 -37.85
C TRP A 132 -22.99 8.81 -38.88
N THR A 133 -22.24 9.88 -39.09
CA THR A 133 -20.94 9.79 -39.75
C THR A 133 -19.95 9.04 -38.86
N SER A 134 -18.91 8.46 -39.45
CA SER A 134 -17.82 7.79 -38.73
C SER A 134 -17.27 8.65 -37.57
N ARG A 135 -17.14 9.96 -37.81
CA ARG A 135 -16.68 10.90 -36.77
C ARG A 135 -17.68 11.09 -35.64
N GLU A 136 -18.95 11.26 -35.96
CA GLU A 136 -20.00 11.42 -34.95
C GLU A 136 -20.10 10.16 -34.09
N ALA A 137 -20.05 8.97 -34.70
CA ALA A 137 -20.09 7.70 -33.97
C ALA A 137 -18.94 7.57 -32.96
N ILE A 138 -17.69 7.85 -33.38
CA ILE A 138 -16.54 7.79 -32.48
C ILE A 138 -16.63 8.87 -31.38
N ASP A 139 -16.92 10.12 -31.73
CA ASP A 139 -17.02 11.21 -30.75
C ASP A 139 -18.13 10.91 -29.71
N LEU A 140 -19.29 10.42 -30.13
CA LEU A 140 -20.40 10.07 -29.23
C LEU A 140 -20.09 8.84 -28.37
N SER A 141 -19.35 7.86 -28.90
CA SER A 141 -18.91 6.68 -28.15
C SER A 141 -17.93 7.00 -27.01
N LEU A 142 -17.34 8.20 -27.07
CA LEU A 142 -16.48 8.79 -26.04
C LEU A 142 -17.22 9.88 -25.25
N ASN A 143 -18.55 9.96 -25.34
CA ASN A 143 -19.40 10.96 -24.68
C ASN A 143 -19.04 12.42 -25.04
N PHE A 144 -18.53 12.70 -26.24
CA PHE A 144 -18.26 14.05 -26.74
C PHE A 144 -19.35 14.54 -27.71
N ASP A 145 -19.59 15.86 -27.76
CA ASP A 145 -20.43 16.46 -28.80
C ASP A 145 -19.60 16.63 -30.10
N PRO A 146 -19.97 15.96 -31.21
CA PRO A 146 -19.21 15.99 -32.46
C PRO A 146 -18.91 17.38 -33.03
N TYR A 147 -19.69 18.41 -32.67
CA TYR A 147 -19.50 19.79 -33.17
C TYR A 147 -18.65 20.67 -32.26
N THR A 148 -18.50 20.32 -30.97
CA THR A 148 -17.69 21.10 -30.04
C THR A 148 -16.25 20.60 -29.93
N THR A 149 -15.93 19.44 -30.53
CA THR A 149 -14.57 18.86 -30.51
C THR A 149 -13.54 19.68 -31.29
N ASN A 150 -13.95 20.66 -32.10
CA ASN A 150 -13.00 21.48 -32.87
C ASN A 150 -12.07 22.34 -31.99
N GLY A 151 -12.46 22.66 -30.75
CA GLY A 151 -11.64 23.44 -29.81
C GLY A 151 -10.53 22.64 -29.11
N TRP A 152 -10.58 21.30 -29.13
CA TRP A 152 -9.57 20.43 -28.50
C TRP A 152 -8.31 20.23 -29.37
N ARG A 153 -8.24 20.83 -30.55
CA ARG A 153 -7.02 20.81 -31.40
C ARG A 153 -5.86 21.64 -30.83
N GLY A 154 -6.04 22.33 -29.70
CA GLY A 154 -5.15 23.41 -29.23
C GLY A 154 -4.32 23.14 -27.97
N GLU A 155 -4.53 22.04 -27.25
CA GLU A 155 -3.66 21.66 -26.12
C GLU A 155 -3.07 20.28 -26.42
N ALA A 156 -1.75 20.17 -26.32
CA ALA A 156 -0.91 19.21 -27.05
C ALA A 156 -1.46 17.76 -27.09
N PRO A 157 -1.54 17.13 -28.28
CA PRO A 157 -1.98 15.73 -28.45
C PRO A 157 -1.05 14.69 -27.79
N GLU A 158 0.07 15.12 -27.21
CA GLU A 158 1.12 14.23 -26.73
C GLU A 158 0.86 13.65 -25.33
N THR A 159 -0.16 14.10 -24.57
CA THR A 159 -0.36 13.70 -23.16
C THR A 159 -1.78 13.28 -22.74
N GLY A 160 -2.80 13.34 -23.61
CA GLY A 160 -4.16 12.93 -23.25
C GLY A 160 -4.51 11.54 -23.77
N ASP A 161 -4.67 10.55 -22.89
CA ASP A 161 -5.08 9.16 -23.23
C ASP A 161 -6.34 9.12 -24.11
N THR A 162 -7.27 10.06 -23.90
CA THR A 162 -8.47 10.28 -24.72
C THR A 162 -8.21 10.48 -26.21
N ILE A 163 -7.15 11.21 -26.59
CA ILE A 163 -6.85 11.51 -28.00
C ILE A 163 -6.33 10.25 -28.70
N ARG A 164 -5.47 9.49 -28.02
CA ARG A 164 -4.94 8.21 -28.53
C ARG A 164 -6.07 7.20 -28.74
N GLU A 165 -6.96 7.07 -27.76
CA GLU A 165 -8.12 6.18 -27.88
C GLU A 165 -9.04 6.59 -29.04
N ARG A 166 -9.29 7.89 -29.19
CA ARG A 166 -10.07 8.43 -30.31
C ARG A 166 -9.44 8.05 -31.66
N GLU A 167 -8.14 8.27 -31.83
CA GLU A 167 -7.42 7.92 -33.05
C GLU A 167 -7.38 6.42 -33.32
N ASP A 168 -7.22 5.60 -32.28
CA ASP A 168 -7.23 4.14 -32.40
C ASP A 168 -8.60 3.63 -32.86
N ARG A 169 -9.69 4.15 -32.28
CA ARG A 169 -11.06 3.87 -32.72
C ARG A 169 -11.29 4.26 -34.18
N PHE A 170 -10.71 5.38 -34.65
CA PHE A 170 -10.78 5.75 -36.06
C PHE A 170 -10.06 4.75 -36.96
N ARG A 171 -8.83 4.32 -36.61
CA ARG A 171 -8.08 3.33 -37.42
C ARG A 171 -8.80 1.99 -37.52
N ILE A 172 -9.38 1.53 -36.41
CA ILE A 172 -10.17 0.28 -36.39
C ILE A 172 -11.43 0.44 -37.23
N LEU A 173 -12.05 1.62 -37.18
CA LEU A 173 -13.23 1.91 -37.97
C LEU A 173 -12.95 1.99 -39.48
N GLU A 174 -11.86 2.65 -39.89
CA GLU A 174 -11.47 2.70 -41.30
C GLU A 174 -11.33 1.30 -41.89
N ARG A 175 -10.69 0.37 -41.16
CA ARG A 175 -10.60 -1.04 -41.57
C ARG A 175 -11.95 -1.74 -41.61
N ALA A 176 -12.85 -1.45 -40.67
CA ALA A 176 -14.19 -2.04 -40.66
C ALA A 176 -15.05 -1.54 -41.83
N LEU A 177 -14.88 -0.28 -42.25
CA LEU A 177 -15.51 0.28 -43.45
C LEU A 177 -14.95 -0.37 -44.73
N GLU A 178 -13.62 -0.57 -44.81
CA GLU A 178 -12.98 -1.27 -45.93
C GLU A 178 -13.47 -2.73 -46.07
N MET A 179 -13.77 -3.38 -44.95
CA MET A 179 -14.29 -4.75 -44.89
C MET A 179 -15.83 -4.82 -45.01
N GLU A 180 -16.51 -3.70 -45.23
CA GLU A 180 -17.98 -3.59 -45.31
C GLU A 180 -18.72 -4.14 -44.08
N GLU A 181 -18.07 -4.17 -42.91
CA GLU A 181 -18.69 -4.61 -41.66
C GLU A 181 -19.69 -3.58 -41.11
N ILE A 182 -19.47 -2.31 -41.48
CA ILE A 182 -20.35 -1.19 -41.21
C ILE A 182 -20.33 -0.24 -42.41
N THR A 183 -21.39 0.55 -42.61
CA THR A 183 -21.49 1.50 -43.72
C THR A 183 -21.27 2.93 -43.23
N GLU A 184 -20.78 3.82 -44.10
CA GLU A 184 -20.56 5.25 -43.76
C GLU A 184 -21.84 5.97 -43.30
N LYS A 185 -23.01 5.46 -43.69
CA LYS A 185 -24.33 5.99 -43.34
C LYS A 185 -25.13 5.01 -42.48
N ALA A 186 -24.44 4.22 -41.67
CA ALA A 186 -25.07 3.33 -40.71
C ALA A 186 -25.91 4.14 -39.71
N SER A 187 -27.05 3.57 -39.35
CA SER A 187 -27.94 4.09 -38.33
C SER A 187 -27.25 4.11 -36.95
N PRO A 188 -27.70 4.95 -36.00
CA PRO A 188 -27.20 4.91 -34.62
C PRO A 188 -27.22 3.51 -33.99
N LEU A 189 -28.24 2.71 -34.32
CA LEU A 189 -28.41 1.35 -33.85
C LEU A 189 -27.28 0.43 -34.33
N GLU A 190 -26.97 0.47 -35.63
CA GLU A 190 -25.91 -0.34 -36.25
C GLU A 190 -24.53 0.05 -35.71
N TRP A 191 -24.28 1.36 -35.54
CA TRP A 191 -23.05 1.86 -34.92
C TRP A 191 -22.85 1.34 -33.50
N LEU A 192 -23.88 1.44 -32.65
CA LEU A 192 -23.78 0.97 -31.26
C LEU A 192 -23.64 -0.56 -31.20
N ASN A 193 -24.29 -1.30 -32.10
CA ASN A 193 -24.12 -2.75 -32.18
C ASN A 193 -22.70 -3.15 -32.62
N TRP A 194 -22.14 -2.46 -33.62
CA TRP A 194 -20.76 -2.67 -34.05
C TRP A 194 -19.76 -2.35 -32.94
N LEU A 195 -19.93 -1.22 -32.25
CA LEU A 195 -19.09 -0.85 -31.10
C LEU A 195 -19.11 -1.93 -30.02
N ASN A 196 -20.32 -2.40 -29.66
CA ASN A 196 -20.50 -3.47 -28.67
C ASN A 196 -19.84 -4.79 -29.12
N THR A 197 -19.98 -5.17 -30.39
CA THR A 197 -19.36 -6.37 -30.97
C THR A 197 -17.83 -6.30 -30.95
N ARG A 198 -17.26 -5.10 -31.09
CA ARG A 198 -15.82 -4.84 -31.00
C ARG A 198 -15.31 -4.70 -29.57
N GLY A 199 -16.19 -4.84 -28.57
CA GLY A 199 -15.83 -4.75 -27.16
C GLY A 199 -15.66 -3.33 -26.63
N TYR A 200 -16.08 -2.31 -27.39
CA TYR A 200 -16.13 -0.94 -26.87
C TYR A 200 -17.31 -0.79 -25.92
N TYR A 201 -17.11 -0.02 -24.86
CA TYR A 201 -18.17 0.31 -23.92
C TYR A 201 -19.25 1.16 -24.61
N VAL A 202 -20.49 0.70 -24.51
CA VAL A 202 -21.68 1.43 -24.88
C VAL A 202 -22.57 1.51 -23.65
N SER A 203 -22.98 2.71 -23.25
CA SER A 203 -23.83 2.84 -22.07
C SER A 203 -25.23 2.27 -22.30
N GLU A 204 -25.85 1.80 -21.23
CA GLU A 204 -27.25 1.36 -21.26
C GLU A 204 -28.21 2.48 -21.66
N ALA A 205 -27.84 3.74 -21.39
CA ALA A 205 -28.66 4.89 -21.76
C ALA A 205 -28.72 5.05 -23.30
N TRP A 206 -27.56 4.96 -23.97
CA TRP A 206 -27.48 4.97 -25.43
C TRP A 206 -28.23 3.79 -26.05
N THR A 207 -27.99 2.60 -25.52
CA THR A 207 -28.62 1.35 -25.95
C THR A 207 -30.15 1.44 -25.91
N ARG A 208 -30.71 1.90 -24.78
CA ARG A 208 -32.16 2.13 -24.64
C ARG A 208 -32.67 3.21 -25.59
N ALA A 209 -31.92 4.30 -25.77
CA ALA A 209 -32.36 5.43 -26.57
C ALA A 209 -32.45 5.12 -28.07
N VAL A 210 -31.56 4.28 -28.60
CA VAL A 210 -31.62 3.85 -30.01
C VAL A 210 -32.53 2.62 -30.22
N GLY A 211 -33.06 2.05 -29.14
CA GLY A 211 -33.87 0.83 -29.20
C GLY A 211 -33.04 -0.44 -29.47
N LEU A 212 -31.74 -0.42 -29.16
CA LEU A 212 -30.90 -1.61 -29.22
C LEU A 212 -31.39 -2.56 -28.12
N LYS A 213 -32.04 -3.64 -28.55
CA LYS A 213 -32.28 -4.77 -27.66
C LYS A 213 -30.92 -5.37 -27.41
N LEU A 214 -30.31 -5.05 -26.25
CA LEU A 214 -29.29 -5.93 -25.69
C LEU A 214 -29.85 -7.34 -25.84
N GLU A 215 -29.09 -8.23 -26.49
CA GLU A 215 -29.39 -9.66 -26.47
C GLU A 215 -29.83 -9.95 -25.06
N SER A 216 -31.12 -10.29 -24.91
CA SER A 216 -31.73 -10.38 -23.61
C SER A 216 -30.84 -11.34 -22.86
N VAL A 217 -30.13 -10.84 -21.84
CA VAL A 217 -29.52 -11.70 -20.83
C VAL A 217 -30.61 -12.71 -20.56
N GLU A 218 -30.36 -13.98 -20.90
CA GLU A 218 -31.39 -15.02 -20.90
C GLU A 218 -32.23 -14.80 -19.65
N PRO A 219 -33.56 -14.65 -19.79
CA PRO A 219 -34.42 -14.19 -18.70
C PRO A 219 -33.98 -14.94 -17.46
N VAL A 220 -33.43 -14.18 -16.51
CA VAL A 220 -32.79 -14.76 -15.33
C VAL A 220 -33.85 -15.64 -14.72
N ASP A 221 -33.64 -16.96 -14.79
CA ASP A 221 -34.58 -17.97 -14.31
C ASP A 221 -35.13 -17.51 -12.96
N ASP A 222 -36.45 -17.51 -12.78
CA ASP A 222 -37.10 -17.04 -11.56
C ASP A 222 -36.49 -17.68 -10.31
N HIS A 223 -35.99 -18.93 -10.44
CA HIS A 223 -35.22 -19.60 -9.40
C HIS A 223 -33.88 -18.93 -9.09
N ARG A 224 -33.13 -18.48 -10.10
CA ARG A 224 -31.89 -17.72 -9.93
C ARG A 224 -32.15 -16.35 -9.31
N LEU A 225 -33.23 -15.67 -9.71
CA LEU A 225 -33.59 -14.38 -9.12
C LEU A 225 -33.97 -14.53 -7.64
N THR A 226 -34.77 -15.55 -7.30
CA THR A 226 -35.15 -15.85 -5.92
C THR A 226 -33.92 -16.13 -5.06
N ARG A 227 -32.98 -16.95 -5.56
CA ARG A 227 -31.72 -17.23 -4.87
C ARG A 227 -30.87 -15.98 -4.62
N LEU A 228 -30.78 -15.08 -5.61
CA LEU A 228 -30.05 -13.82 -5.46
C LEU A 228 -30.72 -12.86 -4.46
N VAL A 229 -32.05 -12.87 -4.37
CA VAL A 229 -32.79 -12.08 -3.38
C VAL A 229 -32.54 -12.60 -1.97
N GLU A 230 -32.55 -13.92 -1.77
CA GLU A 230 -32.22 -14.56 -0.50
C GLU A 230 -30.76 -14.27 -0.09
N GLU A 231 -29.81 -14.42 -1.02
CA GLU A 231 -28.40 -14.14 -0.78
C GLU A 231 -28.16 -12.67 -0.41
N ASN A 232 -28.82 -11.73 -1.11
CA ASN A 232 -28.77 -10.31 -0.77
C ASN A 232 -29.38 -10.04 0.61
N ALA A 233 -30.47 -10.70 0.98
CA ALA A 233 -31.06 -10.56 2.31
C ALA A 233 -30.08 -11.03 3.40
N ASP A 234 -29.39 -12.15 3.18
CA ASP A 234 -28.37 -12.66 4.09
C ASP A 234 -27.12 -11.78 4.17
N LEU A 235 -26.65 -11.23 3.04
CA LEU A 235 -25.56 -10.26 3.03
C LEU A 235 -25.93 -8.99 3.80
N ASN A 236 -27.16 -8.48 3.64
CA ASN A 236 -27.64 -7.33 4.40
C ASN A 236 -27.73 -7.63 5.90
N ARG A 237 -28.15 -8.84 6.31
CA ARG A 237 -28.11 -9.25 7.72
C ARG A 237 -26.69 -9.25 8.26
N LYS A 238 -25.73 -9.81 7.51
CA LYS A 238 -24.31 -9.82 7.90
C LYS A 238 -23.72 -8.42 8.00
N LEU A 239 -24.03 -7.55 7.05
CA LEU A 239 -23.58 -6.16 7.06
C LEU A 239 -24.12 -5.41 8.29
N ASN A 240 -25.42 -5.55 8.58
CA ASN A 240 -26.03 -4.93 9.76
C ASN A 240 -25.44 -5.47 11.08
N ALA A 241 -25.15 -6.77 11.15
CA ALA A 241 -24.47 -7.36 12.30
C ALA A 241 -23.03 -6.81 12.47
N GLN A 242 -22.30 -6.59 11.36
CA GLN A 242 -20.98 -5.96 11.41
C GLN A 242 -21.04 -4.50 11.85
N ILE A 243 -22.02 -3.74 11.36
CA ILE A 243 -22.25 -2.35 11.79
C ILE A 243 -22.49 -2.30 13.30
N ALA A 244 -23.38 -3.16 13.83
CA ALA A 244 -23.63 -3.24 15.26
C ALA A 244 -22.37 -3.55 16.08
N LYS A 245 -21.52 -4.46 15.60
CA LYS A 245 -20.23 -4.78 16.23
C LYS A 245 -19.26 -3.61 16.21
N VAL A 246 -19.21 -2.85 15.12
CA VAL A 246 -18.36 -1.64 15.02
C VAL A 246 -18.84 -0.60 16.02
N THR A 247 -20.15 -0.36 16.11
CA THR A 247 -20.72 0.57 17.09
C THR A 247 -20.41 0.15 18.53
N GLU A 248 -20.51 -1.13 18.86
CA GLU A 248 -20.12 -1.65 20.19
C GLU A 248 -18.63 -1.39 20.49
N LEU A 249 -17.74 -1.60 19.51
CA LEU A 249 -16.31 -1.33 19.66
C LEU A 249 -16.01 0.16 19.82
N GLU A 250 -16.73 1.04 19.12
CA GLU A 250 -16.62 2.49 19.25
C GLU A 250 -17.03 2.95 20.66
N GLU A 251 -18.15 2.43 21.18
CA GLU A 251 -18.60 2.70 22.56
C GLU A 251 -17.57 2.22 23.59
N MET A 252 -17.02 1.00 23.41
CA MET A 252 -15.93 0.51 24.26
C MET A 252 -14.68 1.38 24.19
N GLN A 253 -14.36 1.95 23.03
CA GLN A 253 -13.20 2.81 22.85
C GLN A 253 -13.39 4.16 23.54
N ILE A 254 -14.60 4.72 23.52
CA ILE A 254 -14.94 5.94 24.27
C ILE A 254 -14.72 5.71 25.76
N VAL A 255 -15.28 4.63 26.33
CA VAL A 255 -15.10 4.28 27.76
C VAL A 255 -13.62 4.07 28.10
N ARG A 256 -12.85 3.41 27.21
CA ARG A 256 -11.40 3.24 27.39
C ARG A 256 -10.66 4.57 27.41
N ASN A 257 -11.00 5.49 26.51
CA ASN A 257 -10.37 6.80 26.42
C ASN A 257 -10.65 7.66 27.66
N GLU A 258 -11.88 7.61 28.19
CA GLU A 258 -12.25 8.26 29.45
C GLU A 258 -11.44 7.69 30.63
N ALA A 259 -11.25 6.37 30.69
CA ALA A 259 -10.40 5.75 31.70
C ALA A 259 -8.93 6.18 31.56
N THR A 260 -8.39 6.27 30.34
CA THR A 260 -6.99 6.72 30.12
C THR A 260 -6.79 8.19 30.43
N GLY A 261 -7.80 9.05 30.26
CA GLY A 261 -7.70 10.47 30.61
C GLY A 261 -7.34 10.69 32.08
N THR A 262 -7.87 9.85 32.99
CA THR A 262 -7.48 9.88 34.41
C THR A 262 -6.03 9.46 34.65
N GLY A 263 -5.49 8.58 33.80
CA GLY A 263 -4.09 8.15 33.84
C GLY A 263 -3.13 9.25 33.39
N ASP A 264 -3.51 10.03 32.37
CA ASP A 264 -2.69 11.13 31.86
C ASP A 264 -2.56 12.28 32.88
N GLU A 265 -3.62 12.57 33.65
CA GLU A 265 -3.57 13.53 34.76
C GLU A 265 -2.60 13.09 35.87
N GLU A 266 -2.63 11.81 36.26
CA GLU A 266 -1.71 11.28 37.28
C GLU A 266 -0.26 11.22 36.76
N ILE A 267 -0.05 10.88 35.49
CA ILE A 267 1.28 10.94 34.86
C ILE A 267 1.80 12.39 34.85
N ALA A 268 0.96 13.36 34.50
CA ALA A 268 1.34 14.77 34.52
C ALA A 268 1.73 15.23 35.93
N ARG A 269 0.94 14.84 36.94
CA ARG A 269 1.22 15.12 38.36
C ARG A 269 2.54 14.50 38.84
N LEU A 270 2.80 13.24 38.50
CA LEU A 270 4.04 12.56 38.86
C LEU A 270 5.25 13.19 38.16
N ARG A 271 5.12 13.60 36.89
CA ARG A 271 6.18 14.32 36.16
C ARG A 271 6.48 15.67 36.80
N GLN A 272 5.46 16.42 37.22
CA GLN A 272 5.66 17.67 37.95
C GLN A 272 6.40 17.44 39.27
N LYS A 273 6.01 16.41 40.04
CA LYS A 273 6.67 16.07 41.29
C LYS A 273 8.14 15.65 41.09
N ILE A 274 8.44 14.89 40.04
CA ILE A 274 9.83 14.55 39.68
C ILE A 274 10.62 15.81 39.35
N LYS A 275 10.03 16.74 38.59
CA LYS A 275 10.67 18.00 38.24
C LYS A 275 10.99 18.83 39.49
N GLU A 276 10.04 19.03 40.39
CA GLU A 276 10.23 19.74 41.67
C GLU A 276 11.35 19.11 42.50
N LEU A 277 11.33 17.78 42.67
CA LEU A 277 12.39 17.07 43.42
C LEU A 277 13.77 17.15 42.75
N SER A 278 13.82 17.21 41.41
CA SER A 278 15.07 17.34 40.67
C SER A 278 15.65 18.76 40.72
N GLU A 279 14.80 19.79 40.76
CA GLU A 279 15.23 21.19 40.87
C GLU A 279 15.83 21.48 42.25
N ASP A 280 15.29 20.87 43.32
CA ASP A 280 15.85 20.96 44.67
C ASP A 280 17.24 20.29 44.79
N ALA A 281 17.46 19.19 44.06
CA ALA A 281 18.75 18.53 43.99
C ALA A 281 19.81 19.36 43.25
N ASP A 282 19.37 20.29 42.41
CA ASP A 282 20.22 21.12 41.56
C ASP A 282 20.70 22.42 42.20
N SER A 283 20.38 22.65 43.48
CA SER A 283 20.84 23.82 44.21
C SER A 283 22.39 23.93 44.15
N PRO A 284 22.95 25.12 43.86
CA PRO A 284 24.40 25.30 43.70
C PRO A 284 25.20 24.94 44.97
N SER A 285 24.54 24.94 46.14
CA SER A 285 25.10 24.46 47.41
C SER A 285 25.33 22.95 47.41
N ALA A 286 24.36 22.15 46.94
CA ALA A 286 24.48 20.69 46.87
C ALA A 286 25.50 20.24 45.83
N LYS A 287 25.50 20.87 44.64
CA LYS A 287 26.52 20.61 43.60
C LYS A 287 27.93 20.94 44.07
N GLY A 288 28.10 22.07 44.77
CA GLY A 288 29.38 22.47 45.36
C GLY A 288 29.87 21.50 46.45
N ALA A 289 28.97 21.02 47.31
CA ALA A 289 29.29 20.03 48.33
C ALA A 289 29.68 18.66 47.72
N GLN A 290 28.95 18.21 46.70
CA GLN A 290 29.25 16.97 45.99
C GLN A 290 30.59 17.05 45.24
N ALA A 291 30.86 18.15 44.54
CA ALA A 291 32.14 18.35 43.85
C ALA A 291 33.32 18.34 44.82
N LYS A 292 33.19 19.01 45.98
CA LYS A 292 34.20 18.96 47.05
C LYS A 292 34.40 17.54 47.58
N ARG A 293 33.32 16.80 47.83
CA ARG A 293 33.39 15.41 48.30
C ARG A 293 34.07 14.49 47.28
N ILE A 294 33.73 14.61 46.00
CA ILE A 294 34.37 13.84 44.91
C ILE A 294 35.86 14.17 44.84
N ALA A 295 36.23 15.46 44.89
CA ALA A 295 37.64 15.87 44.88
C ALA A 295 38.41 15.29 46.08
N SER A 296 37.85 15.32 47.29
CA SER A 296 38.45 14.70 48.47
C SER A 296 38.62 13.18 48.32
N LEU A 297 37.63 12.50 47.74
CA LEU A 297 37.69 11.06 47.50
C LEU A 297 38.74 10.70 46.45
N GLN A 298 38.83 11.47 45.36
CA GLN A 298 39.85 11.28 44.32
C GLN A 298 41.27 11.45 44.87
N LYS A 299 41.49 12.46 45.72
CA LYS A 299 42.78 12.67 46.41
C LYS A 299 43.16 11.48 47.29
N ALA A 300 42.21 10.96 48.08
CA ALA A 300 42.44 9.77 48.90
C ALA A 300 42.74 8.53 48.04
N LEU A 301 41.97 8.34 46.96
CA LEU A 301 42.14 7.21 46.05
C LEU A 301 43.52 7.19 45.40
N ILE A 302 43.97 8.33 44.85
CA ILE A 302 45.29 8.38 44.20
C ILE A 302 46.41 8.21 45.23
N ALA A 303 46.29 8.78 46.43
CA ALA A 303 47.27 8.60 47.50
C ALA A 303 47.42 7.12 47.89
N MET A 304 46.31 6.41 48.10
CA MET A 304 46.32 4.97 48.42
C MET A 304 46.88 4.13 47.27
N ALA A 305 46.56 4.46 46.01
CA ALA A 305 47.07 3.73 44.86
C ALA A 305 48.59 3.88 44.70
N VAL A 306 49.11 5.08 44.94
CA VAL A 306 50.55 5.36 44.87
C VAL A 306 51.30 4.68 46.01
N ASP A 307 50.84 4.85 47.26
CA ASP A 307 51.51 4.33 48.45
C ASP A 307 51.36 2.81 48.59
N GLY A 308 50.13 2.30 48.51
CA GLY A 308 49.82 0.89 48.74
C GLY A 308 50.11 -0.04 47.58
N TYR A 309 50.03 0.47 46.33
CA TYR A 309 50.14 -0.36 45.13
C TYR A 309 51.27 0.11 44.19
N SER A 310 52.08 1.09 44.58
CA SER A 310 53.17 1.63 43.75
C SER A 310 52.70 2.10 42.36
N TYR A 311 51.49 2.66 42.27
CA TYR A 311 50.95 3.20 41.02
C TYR A 311 51.79 4.37 40.51
N ASP A 312 52.29 4.27 39.27
CA ASP A 312 52.95 5.37 38.55
C ASP A 312 52.08 5.80 37.36
N PRO A 313 51.47 7.00 37.40
CA PRO A 313 50.57 7.47 36.35
C PRO A 313 51.27 7.69 35.00
N ARG A 314 52.60 7.78 34.99
CA ARG A 314 53.40 8.01 33.77
C ARG A 314 53.73 6.72 33.03
N ARG A 315 53.54 5.55 33.65
CA ARG A 315 53.78 4.26 32.99
C ARG A 315 52.66 3.95 32.01
N ALA A 316 53.03 3.62 30.77
CA ALA A 316 52.08 3.22 29.73
C ALA A 316 51.26 1.97 30.14
N LYS A 317 51.86 1.07 30.92
CA LYS A 317 51.23 -0.14 31.45
C LYS A 317 51.45 -0.20 32.97
N SER A 318 50.35 -0.25 33.70
CA SER A 318 50.29 -0.53 35.13
C SER A 318 49.27 -1.63 35.36
N ASP A 319 49.62 -2.56 36.23
CA ASP A 319 48.81 -3.67 36.74
C ASP A 319 47.90 -3.24 37.90
N VAL A 320 48.20 -2.13 38.57
CA VAL A 320 47.39 -1.59 39.69
C VAL A 320 45.90 -1.45 39.36
N PRO A 321 45.47 -0.94 38.18
CA PRO A 321 44.04 -0.88 37.87
C PRO A 321 43.36 -2.25 37.80
N VAL A 322 44.10 -3.32 37.48
CA VAL A 322 43.59 -4.70 37.48
C VAL A 322 43.45 -5.19 38.91
N GLN A 323 44.49 -5.01 39.74
CA GLN A 323 44.47 -5.42 41.15
C GLN A 323 43.34 -4.73 41.95
N VAL A 324 43.12 -3.42 41.70
CA VAL A 324 42.03 -2.67 42.34
C VAL A 324 40.65 -3.14 41.84
N ALA A 325 40.52 -3.47 40.55
CA ALA A 325 39.27 -4.00 39.99
C ALA A 325 38.92 -5.36 40.59
N GLU A 326 39.89 -6.28 40.68
CA GLU A 326 39.75 -7.59 41.32
C GLU A 326 39.35 -7.43 42.79
N LYS A 327 39.99 -6.50 43.53
CA LYS A 327 39.65 -6.26 44.93
C LYS A 327 38.24 -5.66 45.11
N SER A 328 37.82 -4.81 44.17
CA SER A 328 36.47 -4.24 44.16
C SER A 328 35.42 -5.33 43.90
N GLU A 329 35.73 -6.30 43.04
CA GLU A 329 34.89 -7.47 42.79
C GLU A 329 34.78 -8.38 44.02
N GLU A 330 35.87 -8.64 44.74
CA GLU A 330 35.85 -9.35 46.02
C GLU A 330 34.94 -8.68 47.07
N LEU A 331 34.78 -7.36 47.00
CA LEU A 331 33.92 -6.57 47.89
C LEU A 331 32.47 -6.44 47.38
N GLY A 332 32.12 -7.07 46.27
CA GLY A 332 30.77 -7.04 45.68
C GLY A 332 30.44 -5.76 44.92
N ILE A 333 31.46 -4.96 44.55
CA ILE A 333 31.31 -3.74 43.76
C ILE A 333 32.12 -3.91 42.47
N PRO A 334 31.64 -4.69 41.48
CA PRO A 334 32.44 -5.00 40.29
C PRO A 334 32.76 -3.73 39.52
N MET A 335 34.06 -3.49 39.27
CA MET A 335 34.55 -2.38 38.45
C MET A 335 35.47 -2.91 37.37
N THR A 336 35.38 -2.36 36.15
CA THR A 336 36.32 -2.77 35.09
C THR A 336 37.69 -2.12 35.31
N PRO A 337 38.81 -2.80 34.95
CA PRO A 337 40.14 -2.21 35.03
C PRO A 337 40.28 -0.91 34.22
N GLN A 338 39.50 -0.75 33.15
CA GLN A 338 39.47 0.47 32.35
C GLN A 338 38.85 1.64 33.13
N THR A 339 37.75 1.41 33.84
CA THR A 339 37.09 2.40 34.70
C THR A 339 38.03 2.86 35.81
N VAL A 340 38.71 1.93 36.48
CA VAL A 340 39.68 2.26 37.54
C VAL A 340 40.84 3.08 36.98
N ARG A 341 41.42 2.66 35.84
CA ARG A 341 42.51 3.39 35.18
C ARG A 341 42.10 4.82 34.81
N LYS A 342 40.87 4.99 34.31
CA LYS A 342 40.31 6.31 34.00
C LYS A 342 40.27 7.21 35.24
N TYR A 343 39.69 6.73 36.34
CA TYR A 343 39.58 7.53 37.57
C TYR A 343 40.93 7.83 38.22
N LEU A 344 41.88 6.88 38.21
CA LEU A 344 43.22 7.12 38.74
C LEU A 344 44.00 8.15 37.92
N ARG A 345 43.86 8.14 36.58
CA ARG A 345 44.45 9.18 35.72
C ARG A 345 43.81 10.54 35.95
N GLU A 346 42.48 10.61 35.93
CA GLU A 346 41.77 11.87 36.20
C GLU A 346 42.15 12.45 37.58
N ALA A 347 42.23 11.60 38.61
CA ALA A 347 42.66 12.04 39.93
C ALA A 347 44.12 12.52 39.96
N ALA A 348 45.03 11.83 39.26
CA ALA A 348 46.43 12.22 39.17
C ALA A 348 46.61 13.55 38.43
N ASP A 349 45.92 13.73 37.29
CA ASP A 349 46.01 14.93 36.46
C ASP A 349 45.43 16.17 37.15
N ILE A 350 44.35 16.01 37.93
CA ILE A 350 43.66 17.13 38.58
C ILE A 350 44.34 17.52 39.90
N HIS A 351 44.80 16.55 40.71
CA HIS A 351 45.14 16.81 42.11
C HIS A 351 46.62 16.72 42.47
N VAL A 352 47.50 16.26 41.56
CA VAL A 352 48.93 16.10 41.86
C VAL A 352 49.77 16.86 40.84
N ASP A 353 50.68 17.70 41.34
CA ASP A 353 51.62 18.44 40.50
C ASP A 353 52.60 17.48 39.80
N GLN A 354 52.87 17.72 38.52
CA GLN A 354 53.77 16.92 37.71
C GLN A 354 55.19 16.86 38.29
N GLY A 355 55.66 17.94 38.93
CA GLY A 355 56.98 17.97 39.57
C GLY A 355 57.11 16.98 40.74
N ILE A 356 56.01 16.66 41.43
CA ILE A 356 56.01 15.67 42.52
C ILE A 356 56.26 14.26 41.99
N TRP A 357 55.72 13.93 40.81
CA TRP A 357 55.96 12.63 40.18
C TRP A 357 57.43 12.42 39.79
N GLU A 358 58.15 13.48 39.44
CA GLU A 358 59.59 13.41 39.15
C GLU A 358 60.42 13.12 40.41
N GLN A 359 59.99 13.63 41.57
CA GLN A 359 60.63 13.40 42.85
C GLN A 359 60.36 11.98 43.39
N LEU A 360 59.10 11.53 43.33
CA LEU A 360 58.71 10.21 43.84
C LEU A 360 59.21 9.06 42.97
N PHE A 361 59.30 9.29 41.66
CA PHE A 361 59.68 8.27 40.70
C PHE A 361 60.77 8.82 39.76
N PRO A 362 62.02 8.95 40.25
CA PRO A 362 63.12 9.41 39.42
C PRO A 362 63.30 8.47 38.23
N ARG A 363 63.52 9.05 37.03
CA ARG A 363 63.85 8.25 35.84
C ARG A 363 65.18 7.57 36.10
N LYS A 364 65.18 6.24 36.11
CA LYS A 364 66.40 5.43 36.19
C LYS A 364 67.24 5.58 34.93
#